data_AF-A0A6N9YQA6-F1
#
_entry.id   AF-A0A6N9YQA6-F1
#
_cell.length_a   1.000
_cell.length_b   1.000
_cell.length_c   1.000
_cell.angle_alpha   90.00
_cell.angle_beta   90.00
_cell.angle_gamma   90.00
#
_symmetry.space_group_name_H-M   'P 1'
#
loop_
_entity.id
_entity.type
_entity.pdbx_description
1 polymer ?
#
loop_
_entity_poly.entity_id
_entity_poly.type
_entity_poly.pdbx_seq_one_letter_code
_entity_poly.pdbx_strand_id
1 'polypeptide(L)'
;MSVDSVESTSETPLGRLTPDVRDGFEVHQAALRRGMNVLLFPRQVMMASTPDGDRELTFIHGIPQSSTLGAVTYAQDKRMRRALLERAGIPVPKGATFSVGRGVNDAKSFARRTGYPVVVKPAMGDNAIETFAGVHDEDQLDAAIDYLRTPPAERATFSRAAYALTELREPGEEDGRVVVPPGYRFLIEEHVPGEYLRFLVVRGLVRSVVHCFGQPGSAAVRGARDISADVHPTLQQLAIDATRALPGLSVAAVDMVVADHQRPAAEQRLAIVELSERPGLVAQAAVSEQLSQQMGDVILNLHAEETGVGLGDVRDEVCVEIHAEAIPDLDGAVEAVAAAARSLGLTGMAKVTDRIEGVADGVLQGAPHDIAWLAEALLDGKLDGHRAMLVEARQRPLGEAHQAAGGSAGEPAEATAAEHGKA
;
A
#
# COMPACT_ATOMS: atom_id res chain seq x y z
N MET A 1 -20.75 -15.84 -17.28
CA MET A 1 -20.68 -15.63 -18.75
C MET A 1 -19.33 -16.11 -19.25
N SER A 2 -19.25 -16.68 -20.47
CA SER A 2 -17.97 -17.09 -21.10
C SER A 2 -17.20 -15.86 -21.59
N VAL A 3 -15.87 -15.91 -21.55
CA VAL A 3 -14.95 -14.85 -21.96
C VAL A 3 -14.18 -15.31 -23.20
N ASP A 4 -14.50 -14.75 -24.37
CA ASP A 4 -13.70 -14.90 -25.60
C ASP A 4 -12.99 -13.56 -25.91
N SER A 5 -11.79 -13.65 -26.50
CA SER A 5 -10.83 -12.55 -26.66
C SER A 5 -11.12 -11.63 -27.85
N VAL A 6 -10.98 -10.30 -27.64
CA VAL A 6 -10.85 -9.28 -28.71
C VAL A 6 -9.88 -8.16 -28.25
N GLU A 7 -9.19 -7.56 -29.23
CA GLU A 7 -8.02 -6.68 -29.14
C GLU A 7 -8.15 -5.38 -28.31
N SER A 8 -7.09 -5.18 -27.50
CA SER A 8 -6.45 -3.99 -26.92
C SER A 8 -6.95 -2.57 -27.27
N THR A 9 -7.26 -1.81 -26.21
CA THR A 9 -7.18 -0.34 -26.17
C THR A 9 -6.20 0.12 -25.09
N SER A 10 -5.45 1.18 -25.40
CA SER A 10 -4.10 1.49 -24.94
C SER A 10 -3.96 2.31 -23.64
N GLU A 11 -4.49 1.82 -22.52
CA GLU A 11 -4.00 2.18 -21.18
C GLU A 11 -3.88 0.89 -20.37
N THR A 12 -2.69 0.59 -19.84
CA THR A 12 -2.51 -0.60 -19.01
C THR A 12 -3.37 -0.46 -17.75
N PRO A 13 -4.19 -1.47 -17.39
CA PRO A 13 -5.08 -1.42 -16.21
C PRO A 13 -4.36 -1.06 -14.89
N LEU A 14 -3.05 -1.32 -14.79
CA LEU A 14 -2.14 -0.86 -13.73
C LEU A 14 -2.16 0.65 -13.46
N GLY A 15 -2.37 1.48 -14.50
CA GLY A 15 -2.46 2.93 -14.35
C GLY A 15 -3.66 3.40 -13.51
N ARG A 16 -4.53 2.47 -13.09
CA ARG A 16 -5.74 2.72 -12.31
C ARG A 16 -5.64 2.32 -10.83
N LEU A 17 -4.59 1.62 -10.40
CA LEU A 17 -4.39 1.35 -8.96
C LEU A 17 -4.01 2.65 -8.26
N THR A 18 -4.63 2.92 -7.12
CA THR A 18 -4.26 4.08 -6.34
C THR A 18 -2.88 3.86 -5.68
N PRO A 19 -2.06 4.91 -5.52
CA PRO A 19 -0.72 4.76 -4.94
C PRO A 19 -0.71 4.09 -3.55
N ASP A 20 -1.77 4.24 -2.77
CA ASP A 20 -1.91 3.71 -1.42
C ASP A 20 -2.13 2.19 -1.36
N VAL A 21 -2.57 1.55 -2.45
CA VAL A 21 -2.71 0.08 -2.52
C VAL A 21 -1.49 -0.61 -3.13
N ARG A 22 -0.48 0.14 -3.61
CA ARG A 22 0.64 -0.48 -4.32
C ARG A 22 1.40 -1.51 -3.47
N ASP A 23 1.62 -1.22 -2.19
CA ASP A 23 2.39 -2.10 -1.31
C ASP A 23 1.76 -3.48 -1.16
N GLY A 24 0.47 -3.54 -0.80
CA GLY A 24 -0.22 -4.82 -0.62
C GLY A 24 -0.44 -5.56 -1.95
N PHE A 25 -0.68 -4.82 -3.04
CA PHE A 25 -0.85 -5.41 -4.38
C PHE A 25 0.40 -6.19 -4.83
N GLU A 26 1.59 -5.63 -4.60
CA GLU A 26 2.84 -6.29 -4.98
C GLU A 26 3.12 -7.55 -4.16
N VAL A 27 2.74 -7.56 -2.88
CA VAL A 27 2.85 -8.77 -2.06
C VAL A 27 1.78 -9.80 -2.44
N HIS A 28 0.55 -9.35 -2.75
CA HIS A 28 -0.54 -10.19 -3.21
C HIS A 28 -0.16 -10.94 -4.50
N GLN A 29 0.27 -10.23 -5.53
CA GLN A 29 0.63 -10.89 -6.78
C GLN A 29 1.85 -11.80 -6.62
N ALA A 30 2.83 -11.44 -5.77
CA ALA A 30 3.94 -12.32 -5.42
C ALA A 30 3.46 -13.62 -4.75
N ALA A 31 2.47 -13.54 -3.86
CA ALA A 31 1.90 -14.70 -3.17
C ALA A 31 1.22 -15.65 -4.17
N LEU A 32 0.37 -15.12 -5.06
CA LEU A 32 -0.26 -15.91 -6.13
C LEU A 32 0.81 -16.54 -7.04
N ARG A 33 1.84 -15.79 -7.41
CA ARG A 33 2.96 -16.25 -8.25
C ARG A 33 3.77 -17.37 -7.63
N ARG A 34 3.78 -17.47 -6.30
CA ARG A 34 4.39 -18.56 -5.52
C ARG A 34 3.44 -19.73 -5.25
N GLY A 35 2.25 -19.71 -5.85
CA GLY A 35 1.26 -20.76 -5.69
C GLY A 35 0.62 -20.78 -4.31
N MET A 36 0.50 -19.63 -3.64
CA MET A 36 -0.22 -19.50 -2.38
C MET A 36 -1.70 -19.21 -2.64
N ASN A 37 -2.56 -19.65 -1.72
CA ASN A 37 -3.92 -19.14 -1.61
C ASN A 37 -3.85 -17.74 -1.00
N VAL A 38 -4.76 -16.85 -1.37
CA VAL A 38 -4.84 -15.49 -0.83
C VAL A 38 -6.25 -15.18 -0.37
N LEU A 39 -6.39 -14.73 0.87
CA LEU A 39 -7.60 -14.14 1.41
C LEU A 39 -7.35 -12.65 1.64
N LEU A 40 -8.17 -11.80 1.04
CA LEU A 40 -7.99 -10.36 1.03
C LEU A 40 -9.26 -9.63 1.48
N PHE A 41 -9.09 -8.72 2.43
CA PHE A 41 -10.14 -7.83 2.93
C PHE A 41 -9.85 -6.36 2.55
N PRO A 42 -10.85 -5.47 2.62
CA PRO A 42 -10.65 -4.04 2.43
C PRO A 42 -9.50 -3.49 3.28
N ARG A 43 -8.82 -2.47 2.74
CA ARG A 43 -7.60 -1.88 3.33
C ARG A 43 -6.43 -2.87 3.41
N GLN A 44 -6.37 -3.80 2.46
CA GLN A 44 -5.24 -4.71 2.26
C GLN A 44 -4.86 -5.50 3.52
N VAL A 45 -5.87 -5.91 4.29
CA VAL A 45 -5.68 -6.92 5.32
C VAL A 45 -5.69 -8.25 4.60
N MET A 46 -4.51 -8.86 4.50
CA MET A 46 -4.26 -9.99 3.62
C MET A 46 -3.67 -11.16 4.38
N MET A 47 -4.13 -12.36 4.04
CA MET A 47 -3.54 -13.62 4.45
C MET A 47 -3.16 -14.42 3.22
N ALA A 48 -1.92 -14.89 3.16
CA ALA A 48 -1.44 -15.80 2.14
C ALA A 48 -1.13 -17.16 2.80
N SER A 49 -1.78 -18.22 2.34
CA SER A 49 -1.62 -19.55 2.91
C SER A 49 -1.06 -20.55 1.90
N THR A 50 -0.40 -21.59 2.39
CA THR A 50 -0.01 -22.74 1.56
C THR A 50 -1.26 -23.40 0.96
N PRO A 51 -1.17 -24.11 -0.19
CA PRO A 51 -2.33 -24.71 -0.83
C PRO A 51 -3.19 -25.61 0.07
N ASP A 52 -2.56 -26.28 1.05
CA ASP A 52 -3.20 -27.12 2.06
C ASP A 52 -3.81 -26.34 3.24
N GLY A 53 -3.49 -25.06 3.39
CA GLY A 53 -3.96 -24.19 4.47
C GLY A 53 -3.22 -24.33 5.80
N ASP A 54 -2.16 -25.15 5.88
CA ASP A 54 -1.50 -25.46 7.14
C ASP A 54 -0.59 -24.34 7.67
N ARG A 55 -0.14 -23.45 6.79
CA ARG A 55 0.83 -22.40 7.11
C ARG A 55 0.41 -21.10 6.44
N GLU A 56 0.50 -20.00 7.19
CA GLU A 56 -0.03 -18.71 6.77
C GLU A 56 0.97 -17.57 7.03
N LEU A 57 0.94 -16.60 6.12
CA LEU A 57 1.64 -15.33 6.21
C LEU A 57 0.60 -14.23 6.20
N THR A 58 0.70 -13.28 7.12
CA THR A 58 -0.26 -12.18 7.20
C THR A 58 0.42 -10.85 6.93
N PHE A 59 -0.31 -9.98 6.24
CA PHE A 59 0.15 -8.67 5.83
C PHE A 59 -0.96 -7.65 6.01
N ILE A 60 -0.58 -6.41 6.33
CA ILE A 60 -1.49 -5.26 6.28
C ILE A 60 -0.82 -4.17 5.48
N HIS A 61 -1.40 -3.77 4.34
CA HIS A 61 -0.78 -2.82 3.40
C HIS A 61 0.66 -3.22 3.00
N GLY A 62 0.91 -4.51 2.79
CA GLY A 62 2.24 -5.06 2.46
C GLY A 62 3.21 -5.14 3.63
N ILE A 63 2.83 -4.71 4.84
CA ILE A 63 3.64 -4.85 6.05
C ILE A 63 3.51 -6.29 6.54
N PRO A 64 4.60 -7.08 6.64
CA PRO A 64 4.54 -8.43 7.16
C PRO A 64 4.31 -8.45 8.67
N GLN A 65 3.63 -9.48 9.18
CA GLN A 65 3.41 -9.71 10.62
C GLN A 65 4.68 -9.75 11.48
N SER A 66 5.86 -9.97 10.89
CA SER A 66 7.12 -9.88 11.63
C SER A 66 7.48 -8.44 12.02
N SER A 67 6.84 -7.43 11.43
CA SER A 67 6.86 -6.06 11.93
C SER A 67 5.90 -5.93 13.13
N THR A 68 6.45 -5.71 14.32
CA THR A 68 5.66 -5.69 15.55
C THR A 68 4.78 -4.44 15.65
N LEU A 69 3.62 -4.56 16.30
CA LEU A 69 2.71 -3.42 16.56
C LEU A 69 3.42 -2.24 17.23
N GLY A 70 4.34 -2.52 18.16
CA GLY A 70 5.12 -1.49 18.83
C GLY A 70 6.02 -0.71 17.86
N ALA A 71 6.72 -1.42 16.98
CA ALA A 71 7.62 -0.83 15.99
C ALA A 71 6.87 0.04 14.97
N VAL A 72 5.74 -0.48 14.45
CA VAL A 72 4.79 0.24 13.59
C VAL A 72 4.31 1.52 14.29
N THR A 73 3.88 1.42 15.55
CA THR A 73 3.43 2.57 16.35
C THR A 73 4.51 3.65 16.47
N TYR A 74 5.75 3.26 16.76
CA TYR A 74 6.86 4.20 16.85
C TYR A 74 7.18 4.87 15.51
N ALA A 75 7.03 4.16 14.39
CA ALA A 75 7.28 4.71 13.06
C ALA A 75 6.23 5.75 12.64
N GLN A 76 4.95 5.52 12.98
CA GLN A 76 3.83 6.40 12.62
C GLN A 76 3.77 7.72 13.41
N ASP A 77 4.22 7.75 14.67
CA ASP A 77 4.36 8.99 15.44
C ASP A 77 5.73 9.63 15.12
N LYS A 78 5.71 10.69 14.31
CA LYS A 78 6.92 11.38 13.82
C LYS A 78 7.75 11.99 14.97
N ARG A 79 7.15 12.27 16.13
CA ARG A 79 7.87 12.73 17.33
C ARG A 79 8.54 11.55 18.04
N MET A 80 7.86 10.42 18.20
CA MET A 80 8.47 9.24 18.81
C MET A 80 9.61 8.70 17.95
N ARG A 81 9.37 8.55 16.64
CA ARG A 81 10.38 8.16 15.65
C ARG A 81 11.61 9.05 15.71
N ARG A 82 11.42 10.37 15.64
CA ARG A 82 12.51 11.35 15.76
C ARG A 82 13.32 11.10 17.02
N ALA A 83 12.66 11.01 18.17
CA ALA A 83 13.34 10.84 19.45
C ALA A 83 14.19 9.55 19.50
N LEU A 84 13.73 8.47 18.85
CA LEU A 84 14.48 7.21 18.75
C LEU A 84 15.70 7.34 17.81
N LEU A 85 15.53 8.01 16.66
CA LEU A 85 16.64 8.29 15.73
C LEU A 85 17.70 9.19 16.38
N GLU A 86 17.28 10.28 17.03
CA GLU A 86 18.18 11.19 17.76
C GLU A 86 18.93 10.46 18.88
N ARG A 87 18.25 9.59 19.64
CA ARG A 87 18.87 8.76 20.68
C ARG A 87 19.93 7.80 20.10
N ALA A 88 19.74 7.35 18.87
CA ALA A 88 20.70 6.50 18.16
C ALA A 88 21.85 7.28 17.49
N GLY A 89 21.89 8.62 17.64
CA GLY A 89 22.90 9.48 17.00
C GLY A 89 22.68 9.67 15.50
N ILE A 90 21.48 9.39 15.01
CA ILE A 90 21.15 9.45 13.58
C ILE A 90 20.73 10.87 13.22
N PRO A 91 21.35 11.48 12.18
CA PRO A 91 21.02 12.85 11.79
C PRO A 91 19.57 12.95 11.29
N VAL A 92 18.80 13.83 11.93
CA VAL A 92 17.44 14.22 11.52
C VAL A 92 17.36 15.74 11.42
N PRO A 93 16.45 16.32 10.62
CA PRO A 93 16.30 17.78 10.53
C PRO A 93 15.94 18.35 11.90
N LYS A 94 16.47 19.51 12.27
CA LYS A 94 16.01 20.19 13.49
C LYS A 94 14.50 20.46 13.41
N GLY A 95 13.73 20.01 14.40
CA GLY A 95 12.27 20.17 14.37
C GLY A 95 11.61 20.22 15.74
N ALA A 96 10.35 20.65 15.77
CA ALA A 96 9.53 20.73 16.98
C ALA A 96 8.04 20.52 16.67
N THR A 97 7.30 19.92 17.62
CA THR A 97 5.87 19.63 17.50
C THR A 97 5.04 20.68 18.22
N PHE A 98 3.97 21.13 17.58
CA PHE A 98 3.04 22.14 18.07
C PHE A 98 1.59 21.64 18.00
N SER A 99 0.71 22.24 18.79
CA SER A 99 -0.74 21.98 18.72
C SER A 99 -1.45 23.05 17.90
N VAL A 100 -2.49 22.67 17.15
CA VAL A 100 -3.29 23.63 16.36
C VAL A 100 -4.09 24.60 17.24
N GLY A 101 -4.46 24.19 18.46
CA GLY A 101 -5.28 25.01 19.34
C GLY A 101 -4.53 26.10 20.12
N ARG A 102 -3.29 25.82 20.54
CA ARG A 102 -2.51 26.76 21.38
C ARG A 102 -1.06 27.00 20.93
N GLY A 103 -0.56 26.20 19.99
CA GLY A 103 0.85 26.19 19.60
C GLY A 103 1.21 27.04 18.38
N VAL A 104 0.26 27.70 17.73
CA VAL A 104 0.50 28.40 16.44
C VAL A 104 1.49 29.56 16.58
N ASN A 105 1.40 30.38 17.64
CA ASN A 105 2.34 31.48 17.86
C ASN A 105 3.77 30.99 18.16
N ASP A 106 3.88 29.88 18.91
CA ASP A 106 5.17 29.24 19.19
C ASP A 106 5.75 28.59 17.92
N ALA A 107 4.89 28.00 17.08
CA ALA A 107 5.25 27.45 15.77
C ALA A 107 5.83 28.53 14.86
N LYS A 108 5.19 29.70 14.76
CA LYS A 108 5.70 30.87 14.02
C LYS A 108 7.04 31.34 14.56
N SER A 109 7.15 31.46 15.89
CA SER A 109 8.40 31.87 16.55
C SER A 109 9.53 30.87 16.32
N PHE A 110 9.22 29.58 16.32
CA PHE A 110 10.16 28.51 15.98
C PHE A 110 10.59 28.59 14.51
N ALA A 111 9.67 28.77 13.57
CA ALA A 111 9.98 28.89 12.15
C ALA A 111 10.92 30.09 11.87
N ARG A 112 10.62 31.26 12.44
CA ARG A 112 11.49 32.46 12.32
C ARG A 112 12.89 32.22 12.91
N ARG A 113 12.98 31.52 14.04
CA ARG A 113 14.27 31.22 14.70
C ARG A 113 15.07 30.15 13.96
N THR A 114 14.41 29.17 13.35
CA THR A 114 15.04 28.13 12.53
C THR A 114 15.49 28.69 11.18
N GLY A 115 14.76 29.67 10.65
CA GLY A 115 14.98 30.27 9.34
C GLY A 115 14.15 29.56 8.26
N TYR A 116 13.56 30.35 7.36
CA TYR A 116 12.83 29.83 6.20
C TYR A 116 13.80 29.44 5.07
N PRO A 117 13.45 28.46 4.21
CA PRO A 117 12.21 27.68 4.26
C PRO A 117 12.18 26.62 5.35
N VAL A 118 10.97 26.31 5.82
CA VAL A 118 10.69 25.21 6.76
C VAL A 118 9.79 24.16 6.09
N VAL A 119 9.66 23.01 6.75
CA VAL A 119 8.78 21.92 6.34
C VAL A 119 7.70 21.72 7.41
N VAL A 120 6.44 21.60 7.01
CA VAL A 120 5.31 21.37 7.92
C VAL A 120 4.68 20.01 7.62
N LYS A 121 4.44 19.21 8.66
CA LYS A 121 3.91 17.83 8.56
C LYS A 121 2.86 17.58 9.64
N PRO A 122 1.85 16.72 9.43
CA PRO A 122 1.08 16.18 10.55
C PRO A 122 2.00 15.40 11.50
N ALA A 123 1.71 15.38 12.81
CA ALA A 123 2.57 14.67 13.77
C ALA A 123 2.44 13.13 13.68
N MET A 124 1.30 12.65 13.17
CA MET A 124 0.99 11.23 12.97
C MET A 124 0.78 10.95 11.50
N GLY A 125 1.19 9.77 11.04
CA GLY A 125 0.88 9.24 9.72
C GLY A 125 2.09 8.63 9.03
N ASP A 126 1.83 8.00 7.89
CA ASP A 126 2.79 7.16 7.19
C ASP A 126 3.45 7.92 6.04
N ASN A 127 4.68 7.55 5.73
CA ASN A 127 5.45 8.16 4.66
C ASN A 127 5.46 9.72 4.78
N ALA A 128 5.82 10.36 3.67
CA ALA A 128 5.84 11.80 3.51
C ALA A 128 4.49 12.40 3.05
N ILE A 129 3.39 11.66 3.22
CA ILE A 129 2.03 12.13 2.91
C ILE A 129 1.71 13.39 3.74
N GLU A 130 1.02 14.34 3.11
CA GLU A 130 0.65 15.64 3.73
C GLU A 130 1.86 16.46 4.23
N THR A 131 3.02 16.31 3.58
CA THR A 131 4.17 17.18 3.82
C THR A 131 4.07 18.46 2.98
N PHE A 132 4.09 19.61 3.66
CA PHE A 132 4.26 20.93 3.06
C PHE A 132 5.74 21.29 3.09
N ALA A 133 6.46 20.88 2.04
CA ALA A 133 7.85 21.28 1.85
C ALA A 133 7.95 22.70 1.29
N GLY A 134 9.04 23.41 1.61
CA GLY A 134 9.31 24.72 1.02
C GLY A 134 8.37 25.82 1.50
N VAL A 135 7.96 25.82 2.78
CA VAL A 135 7.21 26.94 3.36
C VAL A 135 8.19 28.09 3.56
N HIS A 136 8.06 29.17 2.78
CA HIS A 136 9.04 30.25 2.68
C HIS A 136 8.77 31.45 3.59
N ASP A 137 7.55 31.59 4.09
CA ASP A 137 7.12 32.74 4.87
C ASP A 137 5.98 32.36 5.83
N GLU A 138 5.53 33.33 6.62
CA GLU A 138 4.50 33.14 7.63
C GLU A 138 3.10 32.93 7.04
N ASP A 139 2.81 33.54 5.89
CA ASP A 139 1.50 33.39 5.22
C ASP A 139 1.34 31.95 4.69
N GLN A 140 2.40 31.40 4.10
CA GLN A 140 2.46 29.99 3.68
C GLN A 140 2.40 29.04 4.88
N LEU A 141 3.01 29.41 6.01
CA LEU A 141 2.93 28.63 7.25
C LEU A 141 1.50 28.58 7.77
N ASP A 142 0.81 29.72 7.79
CA ASP A 142 -0.60 29.80 8.20
C ASP A 142 -1.50 28.96 7.28
N ALA A 143 -1.27 29.01 5.96
CA ALA A 143 -2.00 28.18 5.01
C ALA A 143 -1.78 26.67 5.24
N ALA A 144 -0.54 26.24 5.54
CA ALA A 144 -0.24 24.85 5.85
C ALA A 144 -0.90 24.39 7.17
N ILE A 145 -0.91 25.26 8.19
CA ILE A 145 -1.58 24.97 9.47
C ILE A 145 -3.10 24.91 9.28
N ASP A 146 -3.69 25.80 8.49
CA ASP A 146 -5.12 25.82 8.20
C ASP A 146 -5.57 24.56 7.45
N TYR A 147 -4.77 24.09 6.48
CA TYR A 147 -5.01 22.79 5.86
C TYR A 147 -5.06 21.67 6.90
N LEU A 148 -4.10 21.65 7.83
CA LEU A 148 -4.05 20.65 8.91
C LEU A 148 -5.16 20.82 9.97
N ARG A 149 -5.92 21.92 9.96
CA ARG A 149 -7.15 22.06 10.76
C ARG A 149 -8.32 21.29 10.18
N THR A 150 -8.32 21.05 8.86
CA THR A 150 -9.34 20.22 8.20
C THR A 150 -9.27 18.79 8.77
N PRO A 151 -10.38 18.12 9.10
CA PRO A 151 -10.37 16.74 9.56
C PRO A 151 -9.67 15.83 8.52
N PRO A 152 -8.79 14.89 8.92
CA PRO A 152 -8.08 14.04 7.97
C PRO A 152 -9.00 13.36 6.95
N ALA A 153 -10.17 12.89 7.40
CA ALA A 153 -11.18 12.25 6.56
C ALA A 153 -11.69 13.10 5.38
N GLU A 154 -11.55 14.42 5.44
CA GLU A 154 -12.02 15.38 4.42
C GLU A 154 -10.88 15.91 3.55
N ARG A 155 -9.63 15.53 3.84
CA ARG A 155 -8.46 15.99 3.10
C ARG A 155 -8.23 15.13 1.86
N ALA A 156 -7.94 15.78 0.74
CA ALA A 156 -7.78 15.11 -0.55
C ALA A 156 -6.63 14.10 -0.61
N THR A 157 -5.58 14.29 0.19
CA THR A 157 -4.37 13.45 0.20
C THR A 157 -4.27 12.54 1.41
N PHE A 158 -5.29 12.49 2.27
CA PHE A 158 -5.26 11.64 3.45
C PHE A 158 -5.41 10.17 3.06
N SER A 159 -4.49 9.35 3.56
CA SER A 159 -4.55 7.89 3.48
C SER A 159 -4.93 7.31 4.84
N ARG A 160 -5.95 6.44 4.88
CA ARG A 160 -6.35 5.70 6.08
C ARG A 160 -5.60 4.38 6.14
N ALA A 161 -4.55 4.28 6.96
CA ALA A 161 -3.99 2.97 7.28
C ALA A 161 -5.00 2.17 8.13
N ALA A 162 -5.18 0.88 7.82
CA ALA A 162 -6.08 0.00 8.57
C ALA A 162 -5.77 -0.08 10.08
N TYR A 163 -4.52 0.17 10.44
CA TYR A 163 -3.95 0.03 11.78
C TYR A 163 -3.49 1.35 12.40
N ALA A 164 -3.71 2.49 11.73
CA ALA A 164 -3.26 3.77 12.28
C ALA A 164 -3.92 4.01 13.64
N LEU A 165 -3.09 4.20 14.66
CA LEU A 165 -3.48 4.78 15.94
C LEU A 165 -3.85 6.25 15.71
N THR A 166 -4.95 6.49 15.02
CA THR A 166 -5.58 7.79 15.03
C THR A 166 -6.14 7.98 16.42
N GLU A 167 -5.73 9.03 17.13
CA GLU A 167 -6.42 9.44 18.34
C GLU A 167 -7.89 9.63 17.96
N LEU A 168 -8.75 8.69 18.39
CA LEU A 168 -10.20 8.78 18.28
C LEU A 168 -10.66 9.90 19.21
N ARG A 169 -10.45 11.13 18.78
CA ARG A 169 -11.00 12.32 19.41
C ARG A 169 -12.04 12.90 18.50
N GLU A 170 -13.17 13.27 19.08
CA GLU A 170 -14.26 13.87 18.33
C GLU A 170 -13.78 15.19 17.72
N PRO A 171 -13.99 15.40 16.41
CA PRO A 171 -13.70 16.68 15.78
C PRO A 171 -14.53 17.80 16.43
N GLY A 172 -13.99 19.00 16.44
CA GLY A 172 -14.68 20.20 16.92
C GLY A 172 -15.40 20.93 15.78
N GLU A 173 -16.00 22.08 16.12
CA GLU A 173 -16.59 23.01 15.15
C GLU A 173 -16.03 24.43 15.41
N GLU A 174 -15.58 25.10 14.35
CA GLU A 174 -15.09 26.48 14.37
C GLU A 174 -15.66 27.21 13.15
N ASP A 175 -16.37 28.32 13.36
CA ASP A 175 -17.01 29.13 12.30
C ASP A 175 -17.87 28.33 11.30
N GLY A 176 -18.61 27.33 11.79
CA GLY A 176 -19.46 26.46 10.98
C GLY A 176 -18.72 25.40 10.15
N ARG A 177 -17.41 25.23 10.38
CA ARG A 177 -16.57 24.19 9.77
C ARG A 177 -16.22 23.14 10.81
N VAL A 178 -16.28 21.86 10.42
CA VAL A 178 -15.76 20.76 11.22
C VAL A 178 -14.23 20.86 11.22
N VAL A 179 -13.60 20.81 12.39
CA VAL A 179 -12.15 20.95 12.56
C VAL A 179 -11.58 19.83 13.41
N VAL A 180 -10.29 19.56 13.27
CA VAL A 180 -9.59 18.65 14.18
C VAL A 180 -9.64 19.17 15.63
N PRO A 181 -9.54 18.27 16.64
CA PRO A 181 -9.50 18.69 18.04
C PRO A 181 -8.37 19.68 18.33
N PRO A 182 -8.50 20.60 19.31
CA PRO A 182 -7.45 21.57 19.66
C PRO A 182 -6.09 20.94 20.04
N GLY A 183 -6.12 19.68 20.48
CA GLY A 183 -4.94 18.88 20.81
C GLY A 183 -4.24 18.26 19.61
N TYR A 184 -4.79 18.34 18.40
CA TYR A 184 -4.16 17.84 17.17
C TYR A 184 -2.80 18.50 16.98
N ARG A 185 -1.81 17.70 16.60
CA ARG A 185 -0.42 18.11 16.56
C ARG A 185 0.15 18.07 15.15
N PHE A 186 1.03 19.02 14.87
CA PHE A 186 1.83 19.09 13.65
C PHE A 186 3.30 19.34 14.01
N LEU A 187 4.18 19.01 13.09
CA LEU A 187 5.62 19.09 13.21
C LEU A 187 6.13 20.17 12.24
N ILE A 188 7.00 21.06 12.73
CA ILE A 188 7.80 21.95 11.88
C ILE A 188 9.25 21.49 11.94
N GLU A 189 9.89 21.37 10.78
CA GLU A 189 11.30 21.02 10.60
C GLU A 189 12.03 22.09 9.79
N GLU A 190 13.35 22.20 9.99
CA GLU A 190 14.20 22.88 9.02
C GLU A 190 14.14 22.18 7.66
N HIS A 191 14.23 22.94 6.58
CA HIS A 191 14.40 22.36 5.26
C HIS A 191 15.87 21.98 5.05
N VAL A 192 16.11 20.69 4.78
CA VAL A 192 17.43 20.18 4.38
C VAL A 192 17.46 20.11 2.84
N PRO A 193 18.35 20.86 2.15
CA PRO A 193 18.49 20.78 0.71
C PRO A 193 19.40 19.61 0.31
N GLY A 194 19.14 19.01 -0.84
CA GLY A 194 19.96 17.94 -1.40
C GLY A 194 19.18 17.00 -2.32
N GLU A 195 19.82 15.89 -2.67
CA GLU A 195 19.22 14.76 -3.38
C GLU A 195 18.34 13.96 -2.42
N TYR A 196 17.11 13.64 -2.85
CA TYR A 196 16.19 12.82 -2.08
C TYR A 196 16.36 11.36 -2.45
N LEU A 197 16.80 10.55 -1.49
CA LEU A 197 17.00 9.13 -1.67
C LEU A 197 15.98 8.36 -0.83
N ARG A 198 15.29 7.39 -1.42
CA ARG A 198 14.48 6.41 -0.71
C ARG A 198 15.20 5.06 -0.68
N PHE A 199 15.50 4.59 0.52
CA PHE A 199 16.02 3.26 0.77
C PHE A 199 14.87 2.35 1.18
N LEU A 200 14.78 1.17 0.56
CA LEU A 200 13.96 0.08 1.09
C LEU A 200 14.85 -0.88 1.86
N VAL A 201 14.62 -0.98 3.16
CA VAL A 201 15.33 -1.90 4.05
C VAL A 201 14.40 -3.06 4.38
N VAL A 202 14.82 -4.29 4.07
CA VAL A 202 14.07 -5.51 4.42
C VAL A 202 15.02 -6.46 5.14
N ARG A 203 14.67 -6.83 6.37
CA ARG A 203 15.46 -7.72 7.24
C ARG A 203 16.90 -7.23 7.44
N GLY A 204 17.07 -5.94 7.67
CA GLY A 204 18.36 -5.32 7.98
C GLY A 204 19.32 -5.22 6.78
N LEU A 205 18.81 -5.37 5.56
CA LEU A 205 19.56 -5.20 4.32
C LEU A 205 18.86 -4.17 3.44
N VAL A 206 19.63 -3.29 2.81
CA VAL A 206 19.13 -2.40 1.76
C VAL A 206 18.86 -3.24 0.50
N ARG A 207 17.62 -3.19 0.01
CA ARG A 207 17.15 -3.96 -1.15
C ARG A 207 17.04 -3.14 -2.42
N SER A 208 16.74 -1.85 -2.26
CA SER A 208 16.71 -0.89 -3.36
C SER A 208 16.99 0.51 -2.85
N VAL A 209 17.60 1.36 -3.68
CA VAL A 209 17.77 2.79 -3.43
C VAL A 209 17.30 3.56 -4.65
N VAL A 210 16.30 4.41 -4.46
CA VAL A 210 15.71 5.24 -5.51
C VAL A 210 16.06 6.70 -5.28
N HIS A 211 16.64 7.35 -6.28
CA HIS A 211 16.78 8.80 -6.32
C HIS A 211 15.48 9.42 -6.83
N CYS A 212 14.83 10.23 -5.99
CA CYS A 212 13.58 10.92 -6.26
C CYS A 212 13.86 12.41 -6.61
N PHE A 213 13.18 12.94 -7.63
CA PHE A 213 13.30 14.35 -8.05
C PHE A 213 12.42 15.28 -7.21
N GLY A 214 12.45 15.07 -5.89
CA GLY A 214 11.65 15.72 -4.87
C GLY A 214 11.32 14.75 -3.74
N GLN A 215 10.52 15.19 -2.77
CA GLN A 215 10.20 14.36 -1.63
C GLN A 215 9.40 13.10 -2.06
N PRO A 216 9.81 11.91 -1.62
CA PRO A 216 9.09 10.67 -1.92
C PRO A 216 7.61 10.75 -1.48
N GLY A 217 6.66 10.23 -2.28
CA GLY A 217 5.22 10.31 -1.99
C GLY A 217 4.50 11.56 -2.49
N SER A 218 5.20 12.50 -3.13
CA SER A 218 4.60 13.60 -3.91
C SER A 218 4.52 13.25 -5.41
N ALA A 219 3.94 14.11 -6.24
CA ALA A 219 4.01 13.96 -7.71
C ALA A 219 5.46 13.94 -8.27
N ALA A 220 6.45 14.26 -7.42
CA ALA A 220 7.87 14.36 -7.74
C ALA A 220 8.62 13.02 -7.86
N VAL A 221 7.93 11.88 -7.76
CA VAL A 221 8.52 10.57 -8.12
C VAL A 221 8.67 10.42 -9.65
N ARG A 222 8.07 11.31 -10.45
CA ARG A 222 8.28 11.30 -11.91
C ARG A 222 9.76 11.52 -12.24
N GLY A 223 10.32 10.60 -13.02
CA GLY A 223 11.72 10.61 -13.42
C GLY A 223 12.67 9.94 -12.42
N ALA A 224 12.16 9.30 -11.36
CA ALA A 224 12.97 8.58 -10.39
C ALA A 224 13.96 7.59 -11.04
N ARG A 225 15.12 7.40 -10.41
CA ARG A 225 16.17 6.50 -10.91
C ARG A 225 16.56 5.49 -9.84
N ASP A 226 16.69 4.23 -10.22
CA ASP A 226 17.37 3.24 -9.38
C ASP A 226 18.87 3.55 -9.36
N ILE A 227 19.39 3.82 -8.17
CA ILE A 227 20.80 4.10 -7.90
C ILE A 227 21.40 3.09 -6.91
N SER A 228 20.78 1.92 -6.76
CA SER A 228 21.19 0.90 -5.79
C SER A 228 22.66 0.49 -5.93
N ALA A 229 23.19 0.51 -7.16
CA ALA A 229 24.58 0.18 -7.46
C ALA A 229 25.56 1.36 -7.27
N ASP A 230 25.07 2.60 -7.26
CA ASP A 230 25.90 3.81 -7.31
C ASP A 230 25.96 4.56 -5.96
N VAL A 231 25.09 4.20 -5.01
CA VAL A 231 25.02 4.84 -3.69
C VAL A 231 26.15 4.38 -2.76
N HIS A 232 26.79 5.33 -2.09
CA HIS A 232 27.92 5.04 -1.21
C HIS A 232 27.53 4.09 -0.05
N PRO A 233 28.32 3.04 0.26
CA PRO A 233 27.97 2.02 1.25
C PRO A 233 27.68 2.57 2.66
N THR A 234 28.31 3.67 3.06
CA THR A 234 28.05 4.28 4.38
C THR A 234 26.65 4.91 4.50
N LEU A 235 26.03 5.32 3.39
CA LEU A 235 24.64 5.77 3.37
C LEU A 235 23.68 4.58 3.53
N GLN A 236 24.00 3.46 2.89
CA GLN A 236 23.26 2.20 3.07
C GLN A 236 23.32 1.72 4.53
N GLN A 237 24.50 1.77 5.13
CA GLN A 237 24.69 1.41 6.54
C GLN A 237 23.88 2.33 7.47
N LEU A 238 23.85 3.64 7.19
CA LEU A 238 23.04 4.60 7.95
C LEU A 238 21.53 4.29 7.87
N ALA A 239 21.02 3.89 6.69
CA ALA A 239 19.62 3.48 6.55
C ALA A 239 19.30 2.19 7.36
N ILE A 240 20.23 1.24 7.39
CA ILE A 240 20.11 0.03 8.21
C ILE A 240 20.09 0.40 9.70
N ASP A 241 21.00 1.28 10.14
CA ASP A 241 21.09 1.69 11.54
C ASP A 241 19.86 2.51 11.98
N ALA A 242 19.28 3.30 11.07
CA ALA A 242 17.99 3.97 11.29
C ALA A 242 16.84 3.00 11.52
N THR A 243 16.80 1.93 10.72
CA THR A 243 15.80 0.87 10.92
C THR A 243 16.02 0.16 12.26
N ARG A 244 17.27 -0.10 12.66
CA ARG A 244 17.60 -0.70 13.97
C ARG A 244 17.23 0.18 15.17
N ALA A 245 17.18 1.50 15.00
CA ALA A 245 16.73 2.41 16.06
C ALA A 245 15.25 2.22 16.43
N LEU A 246 14.45 1.62 15.54
CA LEU A 246 13.06 1.22 15.77
C LEU A 246 12.98 -0.33 15.80
N PRO A 247 13.34 -0.97 16.92
CA PRO A 247 13.42 -2.42 17.00
C PRO A 247 12.06 -3.07 16.73
N GLY A 248 12.06 -4.08 15.86
CA GLY A 248 10.87 -4.82 15.48
C GLY A 248 10.24 -4.40 14.16
N LEU A 249 10.88 -3.55 13.35
CA LEU A 249 10.53 -3.36 11.93
C LEU A 249 11.24 -4.40 11.07
N SER A 250 10.48 -5.21 10.31
CA SER A 250 11.03 -6.16 9.35
C SER A 250 11.18 -5.58 7.94
N VAL A 251 10.37 -4.55 7.64
CA VAL A 251 10.45 -3.72 6.45
C VAL A 251 10.40 -2.25 6.87
N ALA A 252 11.18 -1.41 6.19
CA ALA A 252 11.12 0.03 6.36
C ALA A 252 11.49 0.75 5.07
N ALA A 253 10.77 1.83 4.77
CA ALA A 253 11.22 2.87 3.84
C ALA A 253 11.94 3.95 4.64
N VAL A 254 13.16 4.30 4.24
CA VAL A 254 13.97 5.35 4.84
C VAL A 254 14.22 6.43 3.79
N ASP A 255 13.69 7.62 3.99
CA ASP A 255 13.93 8.75 3.09
C ASP A 255 15.02 9.64 3.68
N MET A 256 16.08 9.85 2.90
CA MET A 256 17.27 10.59 3.28
C MET A 256 17.50 11.74 2.29
N VAL A 257 17.87 12.90 2.79
CA VAL A 257 18.39 13.99 1.96
C VAL A 257 19.90 14.04 2.13
N VAL A 258 20.63 13.98 1.02
CA VAL A 258 22.10 13.99 0.97
C VAL A 258 22.60 15.07 0.02
N ALA A 259 23.81 15.56 0.23
CA ALA A 259 24.42 16.50 -0.73
C ALA A 259 24.91 15.78 -2.00
N ASP A 260 25.43 14.56 -1.83
CA ASP A 260 25.98 13.73 -2.92
C ASP A 260 25.88 12.24 -2.51
N HIS A 261 25.06 11.47 -3.22
CA HIS A 261 24.85 10.04 -2.98
C HIS A 261 26.11 9.16 -3.17
N GLN A 262 27.16 9.66 -3.81
CA GLN A 262 28.41 8.91 -4.05
C GLN A 262 29.47 9.17 -2.98
N ARG A 263 29.24 10.11 -2.06
CA ARG A 263 30.20 10.47 -1.00
C ARG A 263 29.88 9.80 0.35
N PRO A 264 30.88 9.62 1.23
CA PRO A 264 30.63 9.08 2.56
C PRO A 264 29.67 9.92 3.40
N ALA A 265 28.82 9.27 4.19
CA ALA A 265 27.88 9.91 5.11
C ALA A 265 28.53 10.94 6.05
N ALA A 266 29.72 10.63 6.60
CA ALA A 266 30.41 11.48 7.57
C ALA A 266 31.03 12.77 6.98
N GLU A 267 31.13 12.88 5.66
CA GLU A 267 31.81 14.00 4.99
C GLU A 267 30.86 15.01 4.35
N GLN A 268 29.57 14.89 4.63
CA GLN A 268 28.54 15.71 4.02
C GLN A 268 27.42 16.02 5.02
N ARG A 269 26.69 17.12 4.75
CA ARG A 269 25.43 17.38 5.43
C ARG A 269 24.38 16.44 4.85
N LEU A 270 23.69 15.72 5.74
CA LEU A 270 22.56 14.87 5.39
C LEU A 270 21.55 14.82 6.54
N ALA A 271 20.36 14.34 6.26
CA ALA A 271 19.38 14.03 7.29
C ALA A 271 18.42 12.93 6.82
N ILE A 272 17.99 12.07 7.75
CA ILE A 272 16.83 11.21 7.56
C ILE A 272 15.58 12.04 7.81
N VAL A 273 14.80 12.27 6.75
CA VAL A 273 13.61 13.13 6.78
C VAL A 273 12.32 12.35 7.01
N GLU A 274 12.35 11.03 6.77
CA GLU A 274 11.23 10.12 6.95
C GLU A 274 11.75 8.69 7.20
N LEU A 275 11.06 7.95 8.07
CA LEU A 275 11.21 6.50 8.17
C LEU A 275 9.82 5.92 8.44
N SER A 276 9.35 5.09 7.52
CA SER A 276 8.03 4.46 7.59
C SER A 276 8.16 2.95 7.58
N GLU A 277 7.27 2.31 8.32
CA GLU A 277 7.01 0.89 8.32
C GLU A 277 6.37 0.39 7.02
N ARG A 278 5.72 1.28 6.25
CA ARG A 278 5.19 0.95 4.93
C ARG A 278 6.32 0.92 3.89
N PRO A 279 6.35 -0.09 3.01
CA PRO A 279 7.36 -0.17 1.95
C PRO A 279 7.38 1.04 0.99
N GLY A 280 6.21 1.60 0.67
CA GLY A 280 6.11 2.75 -0.23
C GLY A 280 6.60 2.45 -1.66
N LEU A 281 6.24 1.28 -2.20
CA LEU A 281 6.70 0.72 -3.48
C LEU A 281 6.35 1.55 -4.71
N VAL A 282 5.51 2.58 -4.56
CA VAL A 282 5.25 3.60 -5.59
C VAL A 282 6.56 4.25 -6.07
N ALA A 283 7.56 4.39 -5.20
CA ALA A 283 8.86 4.94 -5.58
C ALA A 283 9.60 4.04 -6.58
N GLN A 284 9.57 2.73 -6.34
CA GLN A 284 10.15 1.72 -7.21
C GLN A 284 9.35 1.59 -8.52
N ALA A 285 8.02 1.62 -8.43
CA ALA A 285 7.13 1.55 -9.60
C ALA A 285 7.36 2.72 -10.56
N ALA A 286 7.66 3.90 -10.03
CA ALA A 286 7.99 5.08 -10.84
C ALA A 286 9.34 4.98 -11.56
N VAL A 287 10.25 4.10 -11.13
CA VAL A 287 11.44 3.72 -11.90
C VAL A 287 11.04 2.70 -12.96
N SER A 288 10.41 1.60 -12.53
CA SER A 288 9.81 0.59 -13.40
C SER A 288 8.85 -0.30 -12.62
N GLU A 289 7.79 -0.76 -13.28
CA GLU A 289 6.88 -1.78 -12.73
C GLU A 289 7.67 -3.00 -12.23
N GLN A 290 8.62 -3.50 -13.02
CA GLN A 290 9.42 -4.67 -12.67
C GLN A 290 10.18 -4.52 -11.34
N LEU A 291 10.71 -3.34 -11.04
CA LEU A 291 11.43 -3.10 -9.78
C LEU A 291 10.49 -3.20 -8.57
N SER A 292 9.29 -2.63 -8.64
CA SER A 292 8.32 -2.76 -7.55
C SER A 292 7.80 -4.19 -7.38
N GLN A 293 7.60 -4.92 -8.48
CA GLN A 293 7.22 -6.35 -8.42
C GLN A 293 8.30 -7.18 -7.72
N GLN A 294 9.57 -6.97 -8.10
CA GLN A 294 10.72 -7.60 -7.45
C GLN A 294 10.77 -7.29 -5.95
N MET A 295 10.42 -6.07 -5.53
CA MET A 295 10.40 -5.73 -4.11
C MET A 295 9.24 -6.40 -3.36
N GLY A 296 8.07 -6.57 -3.99
CA GLY A 296 6.98 -7.39 -3.46
C GLY A 296 7.43 -8.84 -3.21
N ASP A 297 8.15 -9.42 -4.17
CA ASP A 297 8.75 -10.75 -4.03
C ASP A 297 9.73 -10.83 -2.87
N VAL A 298 10.61 -9.83 -2.73
CA VAL A 298 11.59 -9.78 -1.65
C VAL A 298 10.91 -9.73 -0.29
N ILE A 299 9.85 -8.93 -0.15
CA ILE A 299 9.07 -8.83 1.10
C ILE A 299 8.44 -10.19 1.44
N LEU A 300 7.75 -10.82 0.48
CA LEU A 300 7.13 -12.13 0.68
C LEU A 300 8.16 -13.21 1.02
N ASN A 301 9.21 -13.35 0.20
CA ASN A 301 10.20 -14.43 0.33
C ASN A 301 10.91 -14.37 1.68
N LEU A 302 11.34 -13.17 2.09
CA LEU A 302 12.07 -12.99 3.35
C LEU A 302 11.15 -13.17 4.57
N HIS A 303 9.88 -12.79 4.46
CA HIS A 303 8.93 -13.04 5.51
C HIS A 303 8.64 -14.54 5.67
N ALA A 304 8.44 -15.25 4.55
CA ALA A 304 8.23 -16.69 4.53
C ALA A 304 9.42 -17.44 5.16
N GLU A 305 10.65 -17.07 4.78
CA GLU A 305 11.89 -17.62 5.35
C GLU A 305 11.94 -17.43 6.87
N GLU A 306 11.63 -16.23 7.36
CA GLU A 306 11.63 -15.90 8.79
C GLU A 306 10.62 -16.75 9.59
N THR A 307 9.46 -17.03 9.00
CA THR A 307 8.39 -17.82 9.64
C THR A 307 8.48 -19.33 9.36
N GLY A 308 9.43 -19.76 8.54
CA GLY A 308 9.56 -21.16 8.12
C GLY A 308 8.36 -21.65 7.31
N VAL A 309 7.81 -20.80 6.43
CA VAL A 309 6.76 -21.15 5.47
C VAL A 309 7.42 -21.44 4.12
N GLY A 310 7.18 -22.63 3.58
CA GLY A 310 7.69 -23.02 2.27
C GLY A 310 6.93 -22.33 1.16
N LEU A 311 7.64 -21.68 0.23
CA LEU A 311 7.06 -21.10 -0.97
C LEU A 311 7.27 -22.03 -2.17
N GLY A 312 6.27 -22.10 -3.06
CA GLY A 312 6.39 -22.85 -4.30
C GLY A 312 7.31 -22.21 -5.33
N ASP A 313 7.49 -22.89 -6.45
CA ASP A 313 8.16 -22.35 -7.62
C ASP A 313 7.42 -21.11 -8.16
N VAL A 314 8.16 -20.22 -8.82
CA VAL A 314 7.62 -19.03 -9.48
C VAL A 314 6.83 -19.47 -10.71
N ARG A 315 5.61 -18.93 -10.87
CA ARG A 315 4.70 -19.25 -11.98
C ARG A 315 4.29 -17.99 -12.72
N ASP A 316 4.49 -17.96 -14.04
CA ASP A 316 4.01 -16.84 -14.87
C ASP A 316 2.50 -16.88 -15.12
N GLU A 317 1.87 -18.04 -14.90
CA GLU A 317 0.44 -18.27 -15.05
C GLU A 317 -0.08 -19.10 -13.88
N VAL A 318 -1.25 -18.74 -13.36
CA VAL A 318 -1.96 -19.48 -12.30
C VAL A 318 -3.43 -19.64 -12.65
N CYS A 319 -4.05 -20.69 -12.09
CA CYS A 319 -5.49 -20.89 -12.11
C CYS A 319 -5.97 -20.84 -10.66
N VAL A 320 -6.98 -20.01 -10.38
CA VAL A 320 -7.53 -19.83 -9.04
C VAL A 320 -9.05 -19.94 -9.05
N GLU A 321 -9.59 -20.57 -8.04
CA GLU A 321 -10.98 -20.43 -7.64
C GLU A 321 -11.12 -19.11 -6.87
N ILE A 322 -12.01 -18.24 -7.34
CA ILE A 322 -12.29 -16.94 -6.74
C ILE A 322 -13.62 -17.02 -5.99
N HIS A 323 -13.61 -16.52 -4.77
CA HIS A 323 -14.79 -16.35 -3.94
C HIS A 323 -14.85 -14.90 -3.44
N ALA A 324 -15.98 -14.22 -3.60
CA ALA A 324 -16.16 -12.85 -3.15
C ALA A 324 -17.49 -12.67 -2.42
N GLU A 325 -17.48 -11.94 -1.31
CA GLU A 325 -18.63 -11.81 -0.40
C GLU A 325 -19.10 -10.36 -0.19
N ALA A 326 -20.34 -10.25 0.29
CA ALA A 326 -21.01 -9.01 0.71
C ALA A 326 -21.03 -7.93 -0.39
N ILE A 327 -21.27 -8.34 -1.63
CA ILE A 327 -21.42 -7.47 -2.79
C ILE A 327 -22.86 -6.94 -2.85
N PRO A 328 -23.12 -5.62 -2.74
CA PRO A 328 -24.48 -5.09 -2.73
C PRO A 328 -25.23 -5.25 -4.06
N ASP A 329 -24.54 -5.04 -5.19
CA ASP A 329 -25.08 -5.21 -6.54
C ASP A 329 -24.29 -6.30 -7.27
N LEU A 330 -24.73 -7.55 -7.07
CA LEU A 330 -24.06 -8.75 -7.54
C LEU A 330 -24.03 -8.89 -9.06
N ASP A 331 -25.15 -8.63 -9.72
CA ASP A 331 -25.26 -8.83 -11.17
C ASP A 331 -24.36 -7.81 -11.90
N GLY A 332 -24.39 -6.53 -11.49
CA GLY A 332 -23.49 -5.51 -12.01
C GLY A 332 -22.01 -5.80 -11.70
N ALA A 333 -21.70 -6.25 -10.48
CA ALA A 333 -20.34 -6.60 -10.10
C ALA A 333 -19.77 -7.76 -10.94
N VAL A 334 -20.54 -8.83 -11.15
CA VAL A 334 -20.10 -9.98 -11.96
C VAL A 334 -19.88 -9.55 -13.42
N GLU A 335 -20.72 -8.68 -13.97
CA GLU A 335 -20.52 -8.11 -15.31
C GLU A 335 -19.25 -7.27 -15.41
N ALA A 336 -19.01 -6.37 -14.45
CA ALA A 336 -17.83 -5.53 -14.38
C ALA A 336 -16.55 -6.35 -14.21
N VAL A 337 -16.56 -7.35 -13.32
CA VAL A 337 -15.45 -8.30 -13.10
C VAL A 337 -15.17 -9.07 -14.39
N ALA A 338 -16.20 -9.59 -15.06
CA ALA A 338 -16.02 -10.32 -16.31
C ALA A 338 -15.42 -9.42 -17.39
N ALA A 339 -15.92 -8.19 -17.55
CA ALA A 339 -15.41 -7.22 -18.53
C ALA A 339 -13.94 -6.85 -18.28
N ALA A 340 -13.59 -6.56 -17.02
CA ALA A 340 -12.22 -6.27 -16.62
C ALA A 340 -11.30 -7.47 -16.86
N ALA A 341 -11.72 -8.68 -16.48
CA ALA A 341 -10.98 -9.91 -16.74
C ALA A 341 -10.66 -10.10 -18.23
N ARG A 342 -11.61 -9.84 -19.15
CA ARG A 342 -11.32 -9.92 -20.60
C ARG A 342 -10.27 -8.91 -21.03
N SER A 343 -10.37 -7.68 -20.54
CA SER A 343 -9.42 -6.61 -20.90
C SER A 343 -7.99 -6.88 -20.44
N LEU A 344 -7.86 -7.69 -19.37
CA LEU A 344 -6.60 -8.16 -18.80
C LEU A 344 -6.07 -9.43 -19.49
N GLY A 345 -6.83 -10.04 -20.41
CA GLY A 345 -6.46 -11.32 -21.01
C GLY A 345 -6.62 -12.52 -20.08
N LEU A 346 -7.37 -12.38 -18.99
CA LEU A 346 -7.73 -13.50 -18.11
C LEU A 346 -8.80 -14.38 -18.76
N THR A 347 -8.71 -15.69 -18.54
CA THR A 347 -9.73 -16.66 -18.95
C THR A 347 -10.47 -17.21 -17.74
N GLY A 348 -11.74 -17.59 -17.91
CA GLY A 348 -12.52 -18.18 -16.84
C GLY A 348 -13.96 -17.67 -16.76
N MET A 349 -14.54 -17.75 -15.56
CA MET A 349 -15.92 -17.33 -15.29
C MET A 349 -16.08 -16.76 -13.89
N ALA A 350 -17.10 -15.94 -13.72
CA ALA A 350 -17.70 -15.62 -12.43
C ALA A 350 -19.22 -15.81 -12.55
N LYS A 351 -19.84 -16.21 -11.44
CA LYS A 351 -21.30 -16.41 -11.30
C LYS A 351 -21.75 -16.01 -9.91
N VAL A 352 -22.99 -15.54 -9.81
CA VAL A 352 -23.65 -15.36 -8.53
C VAL A 352 -24.03 -16.74 -7.97
N THR A 353 -23.69 -16.99 -6.70
CA THR A 353 -23.97 -18.25 -6.02
C THR A 353 -24.88 -18.08 -4.82
N ASP A 354 -24.81 -16.96 -4.11
CA ASP A 354 -25.78 -16.58 -3.08
C ASP A 354 -26.20 -15.11 -3.23
N ARG A 355 -27.48 -14.88 -3.56
CA ARG A 355 -28.02 -13.52 -3.71
C ARG A 355 -28.30 -12.81 -2.39
N ILE A 356 -28.51 -13.56 -1.30
CA ILE A 356 -28.86 -13.01 0.00
C ILE A 356 -27.60 -12.55 0.72
N GLU A 357 -26.56 -13.37 0.70
CA GLU A 357 -25.27 -13.06 1.33
C GLU A 357 -24.36 -12.20 0.44
N GLY A 358 -24.74 -11.97 -0.82
CA GLY A 358 -23.97 -11.14 -1.73
C GLY A 358 -22.72 -11.86 -2.25
N VAL A 359 -22.83 -13.16 -2.55
CA VAL A 359 -21.70 -14.04 -2.90
C VAL A 359 -21.63 -14.30 -4.40
N ALA A 360 -20.42 -14.16 -4.93
CA ALA A 360 -20.06 -14.57 -6.27
C ALA A 360 -18.84 -15.50 -6.25
N ASP A 361 -18.92 -16.60 -7.00
CA ASP A 361 -17.84 -17.57 -7.16
C ASP A 361 -17.41 -17.65 -8.62
N GLY A 362 -16.16 -18.04 -8.83
CA GLY A 362 -15.60 -18.13 -10.16
C GLY A 362 -14.33 -18.95 -10.22
N VAL A 363 -13.84 -19.13 -11.43
CA VAL A 363 -12.50 -19.64 -11.70
C VAL A 363 -11.86 -18.69 -12.67
N LEU A 364 -10.64 -18.24 -12.38
CA LEU A 364 -9.85 -17.36 -13.25
C LEU A 364 -8.48 -17.99 -13.50
N GLN A 365 -8.01 -17.91 -14.74
CA GLN A 365 -6.67 -18.33 -15.14
C GLN A 365 -5.99 -17.23 -15.95
N GLY A 366 -4.72 -16.97 -15.63
CA GLY A 366 -3.88 -15.99 -16.30
C GLY A 366 -2.71 -15.55 -15.43
N ALA A 367 -2.15 -14.37 -15.72
CA ALA A 367 -1.01 -13.84 -14.98
C ALA A 367 -1.41 -13.51 -13.51
N PRO A 368 -0.60 -13.92 -12.51
CA PRO A 368 -0.85 -13.62 -11.09
C PRO A 368 -1.07 -12.14 -10.80
N HIS A 369 -0.30 -11.29 -11.50
CA HIS A 369 -0.39 -9.85 -11.46
C HIS A 369 -1.80 -9.32 -11.80
N ASP A 370 -2.42 -9.85 -12.85
CA ASP A 370 -3.72 -9.37 -13.34
C ASP A 370 -4.88 -9.89 -12.47
N ILE A 371 -4.74 -11.11 -11.95
CA ILE A 371 -5.69 -11.68 -10.97
C ILE A 371 -5.67 -10.87 -9.68
N ALA A 372 -4.48 -10.55 -9.16
CA ALA A 372 -4.34 -9.70 -7.98
C ALA A 372 -4.94 -8.31 -8.20
N TRP A 373 -4.73 -7.73 -9.40
CA TRP A 373 -5.26 -6.42 -9.74
C TRP A 373 -6.80 -6.43 -9.71
N LEU A 374 -7.41 -7.46 -10.27
CA LEU A 374 -8.86 -7.60 -10.32
C LEU A 374 -9.48 -7.69 -8.92
N ALA A 375 -8.85 -8.46 -8.02
CA ALA A 375 -9.27 -8.60 -6.63
C ALA A 375 -9.16 -7.27 -5.85
N GLU A 376 -8.02 -6.58 -5.97
CA GLU A 376 -7.80 -5.26 -5.34
C GLU A 376 -8.78 -4.21 -5.89
N ALA A 377 -9.01 -4.21 -7.21
CA ALA A 377 -9.95 -3.30 -7.85
C ALA A 377 -11.40 -3.52 -7.39
N LEU A 378 -11.81 -4.78 -7.18
CA LEU A 378 -13.13 -5.11 -6.65
C LEU A 378 -13.28 -4.65 -5.19
N LEU A 379 -12.26 -4.80 -4.34
CA LEU A 379 -12.32 -4.34 -2.95
C LEU A 379 -12.31 -2.82 -2.82
N ASP A 380 -11.59 -2.12 -3.70
CA ASP A 380 -11.50 -0.65 -3.68
C ASP A 380 -12.65 0.06 -4.43
N GLY A 381 -13.52 -0.71 -5.10
CA GLY A 381 -14.66 -0.15 -5.82
C GLY A 381 -14.31 0.44 -7.18
N LYS A 382 -13.21 -0.01 -7.78
CA LYS A 382 -12.69 0.48 -9.08
C LYS A 382 -13.30 -0.25 -10.27
N LEU A 383 -14.12 -1.27 -10.03
CA LEU A 383 -14.91 -1.97 -11.04
C LEU A 383 -16.31 -1.36 -11.07
N ASP A 384 -16.45 -0.25 -11.80
CA ASP A 384 -17.71 0.49 -11.99
C ASP A 384 -18.44 0.90 -10.69
N GLY A 385 -17.68 1.06 -9.59
CA GLY A 385 -18.20 1.41 -8.26
C GLY A 385 -18.61 0.22 -7.40
N HIS A 386 -18.58 -1.01 -7.94
CA HIS A 386 -18.93 -2.23 -7.20
C HIS A 386 -17.85 -2.63 -6.21
N ARG A 387 -18.27 -2.98 -4.99
CA ARG A 387 -17.36 -3.33 -3.87
C ARG A 387 -17.71 -4.68 -3.27
N ALA A 388 -16.69 -5.51 -3.06
CA ALA A 388 -16.76 -6.67 -2.17
C ALA A 388 -16.19 -6.32 -0.78
N MET A 389 -16.52 -7.12 0.24
CA MET A 389 -15.91 -7.01 1.57
C MET A 389 -14.87 -8.11 1.84
N LEU A 390 -14.74 -9.06 0.93
CA LEU A 390 -13.78 -10.15 0.95
C LEU A 390 -13.58 -10.63 -0.48
N VAL A 391 -12.33 -10.94 -0.83
CA VAL A 391 -12.00 -11.74 -2.02
C VAL A 391 -11.00 -12.81 -1.59
N GLU A 392 -11.33 -14.06 -1.86
CA GLU A 392 -10.44 -15.21 -1.68
C GLU A 392 -10.08 -15.81 -3.04
N ALA A 393 -8.81 -16.15 -3.21
CA ALA A 393 -8.24 -16.81 -4.37
C ALA A 393 -7.54 -18.10 -3.93
N ARG A 394 -8.12 -19.26 -4.25
CA ARG A 394 -7.55 -20.58 -3.95
C ARG A 394 -6.95 -21.22 -5.18
N GLN A 395 -5.74 -21.73 -5.07
CA GLN A 395 -5.00 -22.31 -6.20
C GLN A 395 -5.69 -23.59 -6.71
N ARG A 396 -5.73 -23.73 -8.04
CA ARG A 396 -6.25 -24.90 -8.76
C ARG A 396 -5.23 -25.39 -9.79
N PRO A 397 -5.30 -26.65 -10.23
CA PRO A 397 -4.56 -27.11 -11.40
C PRO A 397 -4.88 -26.26 -12.64
N LEU A 398 -3.87 -26.02 -13.48
CA LEU A 398 -4.06 -25.31 -14.76
C LEU A 398 -5.01 -26.10 -15.69
N GLY A 399 -5.82 -25.38 -16.49
CA GLY A 399 -6.75 -25.97 -17.44
C GLY A 399 -8.14 -26.31 -16.89
N GLU A 400 -8.37 -26.21 -15.58
CA GLU A 400 -9.69 -26.41 -14.98
C GLU A 400 -10.67 -25.26 -15.27
N ALA A 401 -10.19 -24.06 -15.60
CA ALA A 401 -11.04 -22.93 -15.98
C ALA A 401 -11.94 -23.26 -17.19
N HIS A 402 -11.44 -24.04 -18.15
CA HIS A 402 -12.19 -24.46 -19.34
C HIS A 402 -13.20 -25.58 -19.04
N GLN A 403 -12.89 -26.47 -18.09
CA GLN A 403 -13.81 -27.55 -17.68
C GLN A 403 -14.99 -27.00 -16.88
N ALA A 404 -14.76 -25.99 -16.03
CA ALA A 404 -15.83 -25.27 -15.37
C ALA A 404 -16.77 -24.57 -16.38
N ALA A 405 -16.22 -24.00 -17.46
CA ALA A 405 -16.97 -23.30 -18.52
C ALA A 405 -17.87 -24.22 -19.37
N GLY A 406 -17.49 -25.48 -19.57
CA GLY A 406 -18.28 -26.46 -20.31
C GLY A 406 -19.43 -27.11 -19.53
N GLY A 407 -19.46 -26.97 -18.20
CA GLY A 407 -20.42 -27.64 -17.31
C GLY A 407 -21.73 -26.88 -17.08
N SER A 408 -22.45 -26.44 -18.12
CA SER A 408 -23.83 -25.95 -17.96
C SER A 408 -24.73 -26.08 -19.21
N ALA A 409 -24.46 -27.02 -20.12
CA ALA A 409 -25.47 -27.45 -21.08
C ALA A 409 -26.31 -28.59 -20.44
N GLY A 410 -27.18 -28.24 -19.50
CA GLY A 410 -28.17 -29.17 -18.98
C GLY A 410 -29.16 -29.53 -20.09
N GLU A 411 -29.23 -30.81 -20.44
CA GLU A 411 -30.30 -31.39 -21.23
C GLU A 411 -31.67 -31.01 -20.62
N PRO A 412 -32.69 -30.69 -21.44
CA PRO A 412 -34.02 -30.41 -20.92
C PRO A 412 -34.56 -31.68 -20.26
N ALA A 413 -34.85 -31.59 -18.96
CA ALA A 413 -35.54 -32.65 -18.24
C ALA A 413 -36.88 -32.95 -18.93
N GLU A 414 -37.03 -34.17 -19.44
CA GLU A 414 -38.30 -34.70 -19.93
C GLU A 414 -39.33 -34.61 -18.80
N ALA A 415 -40.34 -33.75 -19.00
CA ALA A 415 -41.52 -33.70 -18.16
C ALA A 415 -42.30 -35.01 -18.33
N THR A 416 -42.21 -35.88 -17.34
CA THR A 416 -43.06 -37.07 -17.23
C THR A 416 -44.51 -36.62 -16.99
N ALA A 417 -45.37 -36.92 -17.96
CA ALA A 417 -46.80 -36.73 -17.88
C ALA A 417 -47.39 -37.68 -16.83
N ALA A 418 -47.95 -37.13 -15.75
CA ALA A 418 -48.76 -37.89 -14.81
C ALA A 418 -50.17 -38.10 -15.39
N GLU A 419 -50.45 -39.32 -15.85
CA GLU A 419 -51.79 -39.80 -16.15
C GLU A 419 -52.70 -39.71 -14.92
N HIS A 420 -53.76 -38.92 -15.03
CA HIS A 420 -54.92 -39.00 -14.14
C HIS A 420 -55.78 -40.21 -14.52
N GLY A 421 -55.57 -41.33 -13.85
CA GLY A 421 -56.50 -42.46 -13.85
C GLY A 421 -57.65 -42.25 -12.86
N LYS A 422 -58.84 -41.95 -13.39
CA LYS A 422 -60.12 -42.15 -12.70
C LYS A 422 -60.40 -43.65 -12.54
N ALA A 423 -60.66 -44.10 -11.31
CA ALA A 423 -61.72 -45.04 -10.94
C ALA A 423 -61.79 -45.15 -9.41
#